data_AF-A0A8K0TDT4-F1
#
_entry.id   AF-A0A8K0TDT4-F1
#
_cell.length_a   1.000
_cell.length_b   1.000
_cell.length_c   1.000
_cell.angle_alpha   90.00
_cell.angle_beta   90.00
_cell.angle_gamma   90.00
#
_symmetry.space_group_name_H-M   'P 1'
#
loop_
_entity.id
_entity.type
_entity.pdbx_description
1 polymer ?
#
loop_
_entity_poly.entity_id
_entity_poly.type
_entity_poly.pdbx_seq_one_letter_code
_entity_poly.pdbx_strand_id
1 'polypeptide(L)'
;MREMVRVACQICYRRKVKCDARRPTYSPCIKRNQTCEYDTEADIDRYTSLKRKYIRLKKNQDEILEFFDIIRFRPTRDALSILDRITSTHDLAGTLSFIKQGAAYT
;
A
#
# COMPACT_ATOMS: atom_id res chain seq x y z
N MET A 1 24.78 -18.72 21.03
CA MET A 1 23.31 -18.66 21.20
C MET A 1 22.68 -18.55 19.81
N ARG A 2 21.72 -19.42 19.44
CA ARG A 2 21.04 -19.35 18.14
C ARG A 2 19.92 -18.32 18.24
N GLU A 3 20.03 -17.20 17.53
CA GLU A 3 18.93 -16.23 17.41
C GLU A 3 17.77 -16.85 16.61
N MET A 4 16.57 -16.75 17.18
CA MET A 4 15.35 -17.18 16.52
C MET A 4 14.99 -16.14 15.46
N VAL A 5 15.14 -16.53 14.19
CA VAL A 5 14.78 -15.68 13.06
C VAL A 5 13.26 -15.51 13.03
N ARG A 6 12.77 -14.29 13.25
CA ARG A 6 11.33 -13.96 13.26
C ARG A 6 10.70 -14.00 11.86
N VAL A 7 11.47 -13.72 10.81
CA VAL A 7 10.98 -13.67 9.43
C VAL A 7 11.94 -14.37 8.48
N ALA A 8 11.44 -15.40 7.79
CA ALA A 8 12.17 -16.05 6.70
C ALA A 8 11.90 -15.34 5.35
N CYS A 9 12.89 -15.34 4.46
CA CYS A 9 12.70 -14.91 3.08
C CYS A 9 11.65 -15.75 2.35
N GLN A 10 11.11 -15.26 1.23
CA GLN A 10 10.08 -16.00 0.46
C GLN A 10 10.52 -17.40 0.06
N ILE A 11 11.79 -17.55 -0.36
CA ILE A 11 12.34 -18.84 -0.79
C ILE A 11 12.41 -19.83 0.38
N CYS A 12 12.94 -19.40 1.53
CA CYS A 12 13.05 -20.25 2.71
C CYS A 12 11.68 -20.59 3.29
N TYR A 13 10.75 -19.61 3.30
CA TYR A 13 9.37 -19.81 3.74
C TYR A 13 8.64 -20.85 2.87
N ARG A 14 8.63 -20.67 1.54
CA ARG A 14 7.97 -21.60 0.61
C ARG A 14 8.54 -23.01 0.70
N ARG A 15 9.85 -23.13 0.89
CA ARG A 15 10.56 -24.43 0.97
C ARG A 15 10.56 -25.03 2.37
N LYS A 16 10.03 -24.34 3.38
CA LYS A 16 10.06 -24.75 4.80
C LYS A 16 11.47 -25.09 5.29
N VAL A 17 12.48 -24.36 4.81
CA VAL A 17 13.89 -24.54 5.22
C VAL A 17 14.32 -23.39 6.13
N LYS A 18 15.35 -23.65 6.94
CA LYS A 18 15.92 -22.63 7.83
C LYS A 18 16.38 -21.41 7.03
N CYS A 19 16.02 -20.23 7.52
CA CYS A 19 16.50 -18.94 7.01
C CYS A 19 17.49 -18.34 7.99
N ASP A 20 18.56 -17.74 7.47
CA ASP A 20 19.61 -17.13 8.30
C ASP A 20 19.38 -15.62 8.54
N ALA A 21 18.35 -15.01 7.92
CA ALA A 21 17.92 -13.60 8.06
C ALA A 21 18.97 -12.47 8.00
N ARG A 22 20.20 -12.75 7.53
CA ARG A 22 21.22 -11.76 7.22
C ARG A 22 20.93 -10.97 5.93
N ARG A 23 20.51 -9.71 6.05
CA ARG A 23 20.26 -8.79 4.92
C ARG A 23 21.58 -8.23 4.36
N PRO A 24 21.73 -7.94 3.05
CA PRO A 24 20.74 -8.02 1.97
C PRO A 24 20.67 -9.39 1.25
N THR A 25 21.67 -10.27 1.41
CA THR A 25 21.75 -11.55 0.68
C THR A 25 22.29 -12.66 1.59
N TYR A 26 21.69 -13.85 1.51
CA TYR A 26 21.78 -14.92 2.52
C TYR A 26 22.39 -16.18 1.90
N SER A 27 23.19 -16.91 2.68
CA SER A 27 23.96 -18.07 2.19
C SER A 27 23.14 -19.13 1.45
N PRO A 28 21.91 -19.51 1.84
CA PRO A 28 21.14 -20.51 1.10
C PRO A 28 20.61 -20.02 -0.26
N CYS A 29 20.30 -18.73 -0.37
CA CYS A 29 19.80 -18.12 -1.61
C CYS A 29 20.96 -17.77 -2.55
N ILE A 30 22.08 -17.26 -2.03
CA ILE A 30 23.32 -17.02 -2.79
C ILE A 30 23.85 -18.34 -3.38
N LYS A 31 23.98 -19.39 -2.55
CA LYS A 31 24.46 -20.71 -3.00
C LYS A 31 23.60 -21.33 -4.09
N ARG A 32 22.35 -20.88 -4.23
CA ARG A 32 21.38 -21.39 -5.20
C ARG A 32 21.08 -20.41 -6.32
N ASN A 33 21.83 -19.30 -6.39
CA ASN A 33 21.62 -18.22 -7.35
C ASN A 33 20.16 -17.76 -7.45
N GLN A 34 19.50 -17.61 -6.30
CA GLN A 34 18.10 -17.18 -6.20
C GLN A 34 18.03 -15.80 -5.57
N THR A 35 17.23 -14.90 -6.16
CA THR A 35 16.96 -13.59 -5.58
C THR A 35 16.29 -13.75 -4.22
N CYS A 36 16.89 -13.16 -3.20
CA CYS A 36 16.38 -13.31 -1.85
C CYS A 36 15.51 -12.13 -1.45
N GLU A 37 14.21 -12.32 -1.63
CA GLU A 37 13.22 -11.29 -1.41
C GLU A 37 12.44 -11.53 -0.11
N TYR A 38 12.17 -10.43 0.58
CA TYR A 38 11.34 -10.39 1.78
C TYR A 38 10.10 -9.56 1.45
N ASP A 39 8.93 -10.08 1.81
CA ASP A 39 7.67 -9.34 1.64
C ASP A 39 7.44 -8.36 2.81
N THR A 40 8.36 -8.34 3.78
CA THR A 40 8.26 -7.52 4.99
C THR A 40 9.58 -6.83 5.34
N GLU A 41 9.46 -5.70 6.02
CA GLU A 41 10.57 -5.04 6.71
C GLU A 41 11.12 -5.95 7.83
N ALA A 42 12.37 -5.70 8.26
CA ALA A 42 13.13 -6.60 9.13
C ALA A 42 12.45 -6.91 10.47
N ASP A 43 11.53 -6.05 10.90
CA ASP A 43 10.95 -6.08 12.25
C ASP A 43 9.42 -6.22 12.28
N ILE A 44 8.80 -6.49 11.12
CA ILE A 44 7.34 -6.58 11.01
C ILE A 44 6.93 -8.00 10.61
N ASP A 45 6.00 -8.58 11.37
CA ASP A 45 5.39 -9.86 11.05
C ASP A 45 4.63 -9.81 9.71
N ARG A 46 4.62 -10.93 8.98
CA ARG A 46 3.94 -11.08 7.69
C ARG A 46 2.46 -10.68 7.72
N TYR A 47 1.75 -11.04 8.79
CA TYR A 47 0.35 -10.68 8.99
C TYR A 47 0.20 -9.16 9.14
N THR A 48 1.04 -8.52 9.94
CA THR A 48 1.04 -7.06 10.14
C THR A 48 1.34 -6.30 8.84
N SER A 49 2.33 -6.72 8.05
CA SER A 49 2.60 -6.13 6.74
C SER A 49 1.43 -6.30 5.77
N LEU A 50 0.80 -7.49 5.75
CA LEU A 50 -0.38 -7.74 4.91
C LEU A 50 -1.57 -6.88 5.35
N LYS A 51 -1.82 -6.77 6.65
CA LYS A 51 -2.87 -5.93 7.24
C LYS A 51 -2.67 -4.46 6.88
N ARG A 52 -1.44 -3.94 6.96
CA ARG A 52 -1.11 -2.56 6.53
C ARG A 52 -1.39 -2.34 5.05
N LYS A 53 -0.97 -3.28 4.19
CA LYS A 53 -1.24 -3.21 2.74
C LYS A 53 -2.74 -3.24 2.46
N TYR A 54 -3.48 -4.12 3.14
CA TYR A 54 -4.93 -4.20 3.02
C TYR A 54 -5.61 -2.89 3.41
N ILE A 55 -5.26 -2.32 4.57
CA ILE A 55 -5.82 -1.04 5.03
C ILE A 55 -5.54 0.06 4.01
N ARG A 56 -4.32 0.13 3.44
CA ARG A 56 -3.96 1.13 2.43
C ARG A 56 -4.76 0.95 1.14
N LEU A 57 -4.87 -0.28 0.62
CA LEU A 57 -5.65 -0.56 -0.59
C LEU A 57 -7.14 -0.27 -0.37
N LYS A 58 -7.68 -0.65 0.78
CA LYS A 58 -9.07 -0.39 1.14
C LYS A 58 -9.36 1.10 1.25
N LYS A 59 -8.48 1.87 1.90
CA LYS A 59 -8.57 3.33 1.97
C LYS A 59 -8.59 3.96 0.57
N ASN A 60 -7.67 3.56 -0.31
CA ASN A 60 -7.63 4.09 -1.68
C ASN A 60 -8.91 3.73 -2.46
N GLN A 61 -9.44 2.52 -2.28
CA GLN A 61 -10.70 2.11 -2.88
C GLN A 61 -11.84 3.00 -2.39
N ASP A 62 -11.92 3.24 -1.09
CA ASP A 62 -12.98 4.06 -0.49
C ASP A 62 -12.90 5.52 -0.98
N GLU A 63 -11.71 6.09 -1.13
CA GLU A 63 -11.51 7.44 -1.71
C GLU A 63 -11.96 7.52 -3.18
N ILE A 64 -11.65 6.50 -4.00
CA ILE A 64 -12.08 6.46 -5.41
C ILE A 64 -13.61 6.38 -5.52
N LEU A 65 -14.24 5.53 -4.71
CA LEU A 65 -15.68 5.37 -4.70
C LEU A 65 -16.37 6.66 -4.25
N GLU A 66 -15.87 7.29 -3.19
CA GLU A 66 -16.40 8.58 -2.71
C GLU A 66 -16.30 9.68 -3.77
N PHE A 67 -15.16 9.77 -4.47
CA PHE A 67 -14.98 10.73 -5.55
C PHE A 67 -15.93 10.49 -6.72
N PHE A 68 -16.13 9.24 -7.09
CA PHE A 68 -17.08 8.86 -8.14
C PHE A 68 -18.51 9.26 -7.76
N ASP A 69 -18.93 8.98 -6.53
CA ASP A 69 -20.26 9.36 -6.04
C ASP A 69 -20.44 10.88 -6.06
N ILE A 70 -19.44 11.64 -5.61
CA ILE A 70 -19.48 13.11 -5.66
C ILE A 70 -19.69 13.60 -7.09
N ILE A 71 -18.91 13.12 -8.07
CA ILE A 71 -19.04 13.56 -9.46
C ILE A 71 -20.40 13.17 -10.04
N ARG A 72 -20.88 11.96 -9.74
CA ARG A 72 -22.14 11.44 -10.28
C ARG A 72 -23.36 12.30 -9.92
N PHE A 73 -23.36 12.93 -8.75
CA PHE A 73 -24.50 13.70 -8.25
C PHE A 73 -24.34 15.22 -8.37
N ARG A 74 -23.21 15.71 -8.88
CA ARG A 74 -22.95 17.14 -9.02
C ARG A 74 -23.42 17.68 -10.38
N PRO A 75 -23.82 18.97 -10.45
CA PRO A 75 -24.05 19.65 -11.72
C PRO A 75 -22.80 19.61 -12.61
N THR A 76 -22.99 19.55 -13.93
CA THR A 76 -21.88 19.43 -14.91
C THR A 76 -20.79 20.48 -14.72
N ARG A 77 -21.17 21.72 -14.42
CA ARG A 77 -20.21 22.81 -14.17
C ARG A 77 -19.28 22.48 -13.00
N ASP A 78 -19.85 22.02 -11.89
CA ASP A 78 -19.08 21.73 -10.67
C ASP A 78 -18.25 20.45 -10.86
N ALA A 79 -18.80 19.45 -11.54
CA ALA A 79 -18.07 18.23 -11.90
C ALA A 79 -16.83 18.54 -12.76
N LEU A 80 -16.94 19.44 -13.74
CA LEU A 80 -15.81 19.87 -14.56
C LEU A 80 -14.75 20.60 -13.76
N SER A 81 -15.13 21.50 -12.84
CA SER A 81 -14.16 22.18 -11.96
C SER A 81 -13.43 21.21 -11.03
N ILE A 82 -14.11 20.15 -10.57
CA ILE A 82 -13.49 19.09 -9.78
C ILE A 82 -12.50 18.28 -10.62
N LEU A 83 -12.88 17.95 -11.86
CA LEU A 83 -12.01 17.20 -12.79
C LEU A 83 -10.77 18.00 -13.20
N ASP A 84 -10.91 19.30 -13.46
CA ASP A 84 -9.77 20.18 -13.78
C ASP A 84 -8.75 20.25 -12.64
N ARG A 85 -9.25 20.23 -11.40
CA ARG A 85 -8.42 20.21 -10.21
C ARG A 85 -7.66 18.90 -10.04
N ILE A 86 -8.32 17.75 -10.21
CA ILE A 86 -7.63 16.45 -10.06
C ILE A 86 -6.55 16.26 -11.12
N THR A 87 -6.76 16.79 -12.33
CA THR A 87 -5.74 16.78 -13.39
C THR A 87 -4.58 17.73 -13.12
N SER A 88 -4.77 18.75 -12.29
CA SER A 88 -3.71 19.71 -11.93
C SER A 88 -2.88 19.25 -10.73
N THR A 89 -3.54 18.81 -9.65
CA THR A 89 -2.85 18.48 -8.38
C THR A 89 -2.37 17.02 -8.30
N HIS A 90 -2.95 16.12 -9.11
CA HIS A 90 -2.71 14.68 -9.06
C HIS A 90 -2.90 14.05 -7.66
N ASP A 91 -3.65 14.73 -6.78
CA ASP A 91 -3.92 14.31 -5.41
C ASP A 91 -5.43 14.19 -5.18
N LEU A 92 -5.90 12.94 -5.19
CA LEU A 92 -7.30 12.60 -4.96
C LEU A 92 -7.74 12.91 -3.53
N ALA A 93 -6.90 12.62 -2.53
CA ALA A 93 -7.26 12.80 -1.12
C ALA A 93 -7.35 14.29 -0.74
N GLY A 94 -6.42 15.11 -1.24
CA GLY A 94 -6.48 16.56 -1.09
C GLY A 94 -7.67 17.17 -1.82
N THR A 95 -8.00 16.67 -3.01
CA THR A 95 -9.18 17.11 -3.78
C THR A 95 -10.49 16.77 -3.05
N LEU A 96 -10.63 15.56 -2.52
CA LEU A 96 -11.77 15.16 -1.69
C LEU A 96 -11.91 16.03 -0.43
N SER A 97 -10.80 16.30 0.25
CA SER A 97 -10.79 17.16 1.45
C SER A 97 -11.24 18.57 1.12
N PHE A 98 -10.77 19.14 0.00
CA PHE A 98 -11.19 20.45 -0.46
C PHE A 98 -12.68 20.49 -0.81
N ILE A 99 -13.20 19.48 -1.52
CA ILE A 99 -14.63 19.40 -1.86
C ILE A 99 -15.49 19.36 -0.60
N LYS A 100 -15.08 18.59 0.42
CA LYS A 100 -15.78 18.52 1.71
C LYS A 100 -15.75 19.86 2.46
N GLN A 101 -14.64 20.58 2.40
CA GLN A 101 -14.50 21.90 3.02
C GLN A 101 -15.33 22.98 2.29
N GLY A 102 -15.45 22.89 0.95
CA GLY A 102 -16.25 23.80 0.13
C GLY A 102 -17.75 23.48 0.10
N ALA A 103 -18.16 22.24 0.40
CA ALA A 103 -19.56 21.82 0.41
C ALA A 103 -20.37 22.28 1.64
N ALA A 104 -19.76 23.05 2.56
CA ALA A 104 -20.44 23.63 3.72
C ALA A 104 -21.18 24.94 3.40
N TYR A 105 -21.24 25.37 2.13
CA TYR A 105 -21.90 26.61 1.73
C TYR A 105 -22.72 26.46 0.44
N THR A 106 -23.75 25.61 0.46
CA THR A 106 -24.94 25.71 -0.40
C THR A 106 -26.09 24.97 0.24
#